data_AF-S3PLB1-F1
#
_entry.id   AF-S3PLB1-F1
#
_cell.length_a   1.000
_cell.length_b   1.000
_cell.length_c   1.000
_cell.angle_alpha   90.00
_cell.angle_beta   90.00
_cell.angle_gamma   90.00
#
_symmetry.space_group_name_H-M   'P 1'
#
loop_
_entity.id
_entity.type
_entity.pdbx_description
1 polymer ?
#
loop_
_entity_poly.entity_id
_entity_poly.type
_entity_poly.pdbx_seq_one_letter_code
_entity_poly.pdbx_strand_id
1 'polypeptide(L)'
;QKDAQLKAQQQKDAQLKAQQQKEAQQRKAAEEKAARERAAANRNRLNNELDNELADTKKASAQEKTAQAKQTASNATRDFRNKVDRTWQPPVGKTGEKATVSVTLTATGQVASVFVSASDPAVKASAEKAVRAAAPYPMPSDPEARRLAQSFKSTLTVK
;
A
#
# COMPACT_ATOMS: atom_id res chain seq x y z
N GLN A 1 63.12 34.53 54.04
CA GLN A 1 61.74 34.17 54.49
C GLN A 1 60.67 34.68 53.51
N LYS A 2 60.76 35.92 52.96
CA LYS A 2 59.80 36.47 51.98
C LYS A 2 59.72 35.73 50.63
N ASP A 3 60.84 35.27 50.07
CA ASP A 3 60.86 34.58 48.77
C ASP A 3 60.16 33.21 48.75
N ALA A 4 60.16 32.51 49.88
CA ALA A 4 59.47 31.22 50.00
C ALA A 4 57.94 31.39 50.01
N GLN A 5 57.44 32.47 50.63
CA GLN A 5 56.01 32.80 50.61
C GLN A 5 55.53 33.22 49.22
N LEU A 6 56.33 34.00 48.47
CA LEU A 6 55.96 34.42 47.11
C LEU A 6 55.83 33.23 46.14
N LYS A 7 56.76 32.27 46.22
CA LYS A 7 56.71 31.04 45.41
C LYS A 7 55.53 30.15 45.77
N ALA A 8 55.23 29.99 47.07
CA ALA A 8 54.07 29.23 47.51
C ALA A 8 52.74 29.87 47.06
N GLN A 9 52.67 31.19 47.02
CA GLN A 9 51.48 31.93 46.58
C GLN A 9 51.30 31.84 45.06
N GLN A 10 52.39 31.95 44.27
CA GLN A 10 52.35 31.73 42.82
C GLN A 10 51.92 30.31 42.44
N GLN A 11 52.37 29.28 43.16
CA GLN A 11 51.96 27.90 42.90
C GLN A 11 50.48 27.65 43.20
N LYS A 12 49.92 28.25 44.27
CA LYS A 12 48.48 28.19 44.55
C LYS A 12 47.65 28.90 43.50
N ASP A 13 48.08 30.07 43.04
CA ASP A 13 47.39 30.85 42.01
C ASP A 13 47.37 30.12 40.65
N ALA A 14 48.50 29.47 40.30
CA ALA A 14 48.60 28.64 39.11
C ALA A 14 47.70 27.39 39.18
N GLN A 15 47.63 26.72 40.34
CA GLN A 15 46.73 25.58 40.54
C GLN A 15 45.25 26.00 40.47
N LEU A 16 44.86 27.12 41.08
CA LEU A 16 43.51 27.66 41.00
C LEU A 16 43.09 27.99 39.57
N LYS A 17 43.97 28.62 38.79
CA LYS A 17 43.71 28.91 37.37
C LYS A 17 43.59 27.64 36.54
N ALA A 18 44.46 26.65 36.78
CA ALA A 18 44.38 25.36 36.09
C ALA A 18 43.09 24.59 36.43
N GLN A 19 42.64 24.65 37.69
CA GLN A 19 41.41 24.02 38.13
C GLN A 19 40.17 24.72 37.55
N GLN A 20 40.14 26.05 37.55
CA GLN A 20 39.07 26.82 36.91
C GLN A 20 38.99 26.57 35.41
N GLN A 21 40.12 26.47 34.70
CA GLN A 21 40.13 26.15 33.27
C GLN A 21 39.61 24.74 32.98
N LYS A 22 39.95 23.75 33.81
CA LYS A 22 39.42 22.38 33.69
C LYS A 22 37.92 22.33 33.95
N GLU A 23 37.42 23.01 34.99
CA GLU A 23 35.98 23.08 35.26
C GLU A 23 35.22 23.81 34.15
N ALA A 24 35.77 24.90 33.61
CA ALA A 24 35.16 25.63 32.49
C ALA A 24 35.09 24.76 31.22
N GLN A 25 36.15 24.00 30.91
CA GLN A 25 36.12 23.06 29.77
C GLN A 25 35.13 21.92 30.00
N GLN A 26 35.07 21.34 31.20
CA GLN A 26 34.10 20.28 31.52
C GLN A 26 32.65 20.77 31.44
N ARG A 27 32.37 21.98 31.93
CA ARG A 27 31.03 22.59 31.82
C ARG A 27 30.63 22.83 30.37
N LYS A 28 31.54 23.36 29.53
CA LYS A 28 31.28 23.54 28.09
C LYS A 28 31.06 22.22 27.36
N ALA A 29 31.86 21.18 27.66
CA ALA A 29 31.68 19.86 27.06
C ALA A 29 30.36 19.19 27.49
N ALA A 30 29.96 19.33 28.76
CA ALA A 30 28.69 18.83 29.26
C ALA A 30 27.49 19.55 28.62
N GLU A 31 27.58 20.87 28.45
CA GLU A 31 26.54 21.67 27.81
C GLU A 31 26.40 21.34 26.32
N GLU A 32 27.51 21.18 25.59
CA GLU A 32 27.49 20.78 24.18
C GLU A 32 26.91 19.37 24.00
N LYS A 33 27.27 18.43 24.89
CA LYS A 33 26.71 17.07 24.86
C LYS A 33 25.20 17.08 25.14
N ALA A 34 24.75 17.84 26.15
CA ALA A 34 23.34 18.01 26.46
C ALA A 34 22.56 18.69 25.31
N ALA A 35 23.14 19.68 24.65
CA ALA A 35 22.55 20.34 23.49
C ALA A 35 22.41 19.37 22.30
N ARG A 36 23.44 18.56 22.03
CA ARG A 36 23.41 17.53 20.98
C ARG A 36 22.38 16.44 21.27
N GLU A 37 22.27 15.98 22.52
CA GLU A 37 21.28 14.98 22.91
C GLU A 37 19.84 15.52 22.76
N ARG A 38 19.59 16.77 23.15
CA ARG A 38 18.30 17.43 22.94
C ARG A 38 17.96 17.61 21.46
N ALA A 39 18.94 18.03 20.64
CA ALA A 39 18.74 18.17 19.20
C ALA A 39 18.47 16.83 18.52
N ALA A 40 19.18 15.77 18.92
CA ALA A 40 18.95 14.41 18.42
C ALA A 40 17.57 13.89 18.82
N ALA A 41 17.16 14.09 20.08
CA ALA A 41 15.83 13.70 20.56
C ALA A 41 14.71 14.43 19.81
N ASN A 42 14.87 15.73 19.56
CA ASN A 42 13.89 16.51 18.80
C ASN A 42 13.79 16.02 17.35
N ARG A 43 14.93 15.78 16.69
CA ARG A 43 14.97 15.24 15.33
C ARG A 43 14.32 13.87 15.23
N ASN A 44 14.53 13.01 16.24
CA ASN A 44 13.91 11.69 16.26
C ASN A 44 12.38 11.76 16.45
N ARG A 45 11.88 12.68 17.29
CA ARG A 45 10.44 12.91 17.43
C ARG A 45 9.83 13.40 16.13
N LEU A 46 10.43 14.40 15.50
CA LEU A 46 9.94 14.96 14.24
C LEU A 46 9.90 13.90 13.12
N ASN A 47 10.94 13.07 13.00
CA ASN A 47 10.96 11.97 12.03
C ASN A 47 9.87 10.93 12.29
N ASN A 48 9.63 10.57 13.56
CA ASN A 48 8.54 9.66 13.90
C ASN A 48 7.16 10.25 13.58
N GLU A 49 6.96 11.54 13.81
CA GLU A 49 5.70 12.23 13.51
C GLU A 49 5.44 12.27 12.00
N LEU A 50 6.47 12.60 11.22
CA LEU A 50 6.43 12.57 9.75
C LEU A 50 6.15 11.16 9.20
N ASP A 51 6.79 10.12 9.74
CA ASP A 51 6.56 8.74 9.31
C ASP A 51 5.11 8.30 9.61
N ASN A 52 4.59 8.67 10.77
CA ASN A 52 3.22 8.35 11.17
C ASN A 52 2.20 9.09 10.29
N GLU A 53 2.40 10.38 10.01
CA GLU A 53 1.54 11.17 9.13
C GLU A 53 1.57 10.65 7.67
N LEU A 54 2.74 10.24 7.18
CA LEU A 54 2.88 9.60 5.86
C LEU A 54 2.21 8.23 5.82
N ALA A 55 2.29 7.44 6.90
CA ALA A 55 1.61 6.15 7.00
C ALA A 55 0.09 6.31 7.01
N ASP A 56 -0.43 7.29 7.76
CA ASP A 56 -1.87 7.57 7.85
C ASP A 56 -2.42 8.08 6.51
N THR A 57 -1.72 9.03 5.88
CA THR A 57 -2.08 9.56 4.55
C THR A 57 -2.05 8.46 3.47
N LYS A 58 -1.07 7.55 3.52
CA LYS A 58 -1.00 6.40 2.60
C LYS A 58 -2.14 5.40 2.84
N LYS A 59 -2.55 5.17 4.10
CA LYS A 59 -3.67 4.27 4.42
C LYS A 59 -5.01 4.86 4.00
N ALA A 60 -5.26 6.13 4.29
CA ALA A 60 -6.48 6.84 3.89
C ALA A 60 -6.64 6.85 2.37
N SER A 61 -5.59 7.25 1.64
CA SER A 61 -5.61 7.27 0.18
C SER A 61 -5.71 5.88 -0.45
N ALA A 62 -5.13 4.84 0.15
CA ALA A 62 -5.29 3.47 -0.31
C ALA A 62 -6.73 2.95 -0.13
N GLN A 63 -7.40 3.28 0.96
CA GLN A 63 -8.79 2.89 1.21
C GLN A 63 -9.77 3.57 0.24
N GLU A 64 -9.61 4.86 0.00
CA GLU A 64 -10.47 5.59 -0.96
C GLU A 64 -10.27 5.11 -2.40
N LYS A 65 -9.02 4.88 -2.82
CA LYS A 65 -8.72 4.30 -4.14
C LYS A 65 -9.25 2.88 -4.28
N THR A 66 -9.18 2.08 -3.21
CA THR A 66 -9.75 0.72 -3.20
C THR A 66 -11.27 0.75 -3.31
N ALA A 67 -11.95 1.69 -2.64
CA ALA A 67 -13.41 1.81 -2.70
C ALA A 67 -13.89 2.22 -4.11
N GLN A 68 -13.25 3.23 -4.72
CA GLN A 68 -13.55 3.65 -6.09
C GLN A 68 -13.21 2.55 -7.12
N ALA A 69 -12.10 1.83 -6.91
CA ALA A 69 -11.73 0.69 -7.74
C ALA A 69 -12.76 -0.45 -7.67
N LYS A 70 -13.27 -0.76 -6.47
CA LYS A 70 -14.32 -1.77 -6.27
C LYS A 70 -15.63 -1.38 -6.95
N GLN A 71 -16.06 -0.12 -6.84
CA GLN A 71 -17.28 0.35 -7.49
C GLN A 71 -17.17 0.28 -9.02
N THR A 72 -16.04 0.73 -9.55
CA THR A 72 -15.76 0.70 -10.99
C THR A 72 -15.67 -0.73 -11.52
N ALA A 73 -14.99 -1.62 -10.78
CA ALA A 73 -14.93 -3.04 -11.11
C ALA A 73 -16.32 -3.71 -11.04
N SER A 74 -17.16 -3.34 -10.08
CA SER A 74 -18.52 -3.86 -9.94
C SER A 74 -19.42 -3.44 -11.10
N ASN A 75 -19.32 -2.18 -11.55
CA ASN A 75 -20.06 -1.71 -12.73
C ASN A 75 -19.60 -2.44 -14.00
N ALA A 76 -18.29 -2.53 -14.25
CA ALA A 76 -17.76 -3.26 -15.40
C ALA A 76 -18.16 -4.75 -15.39
N THR A 77 -18.16 -5.36 -14.21
CA THR A 77 -18.61 -6.74 -14.00
C THR A 77 -20.10 -6.92 -14.31
N ARG A 78 -20.93 -5.94 -13.93
CA ARG A 78 -22.37 -5.98 -14.21
C ARG A 78 -22.64 -5.89 -15.70
N ASP A 79 -21.95 -5.00 -16.41
CA ASP A 79 -22.03 -4.90 -17.86
C ASP A 79 -21.57 -6.18 -18.55
N PHE A 80 -20.46 -6.77 -18.06
CA PHE A 80 -20.00 -8.09 -18.51
C PHE A 80 -21.10 -9.15 -18.37
N ARG A 81 -21.66 -9.27 -17.16
CA ARG A 81 -22.70 -10.26 -16.88
C ARG A 81 -23.92 -10.06 -17.78
N ASN A 82 -24.38 -8.82 -17.95
CA ASN A 82 -25.54 -8.50 -18.80
C ASN A 82 -25.28 -8.85 -20.28
N LYS A 83 -24.07 -8.58 -20.79
CA LYS A 83 -23.73 -8.87 -22.18
C LYS A 83 -23.55 -10.36 -22.43
N VAL A 84 -22.95 -11.08 -21.48
CA VAL A 84 -22.87 -12.55 -21.52
C VAL A 84 -24.26 -13.16 -21.44
N ASP A 85 -25.13 -12.75 -20.51
CA ASP A 85 -26.51 -13.26 -20.39
C ASP A 85 -27.33 -13.02 -21.68
N ARG A 86 -27.15 -11.86 -22.34
CA ARG A 86 -27.80 -11.56 -23.62
C ARG A 86 -27.28 -12.38 -24.81
N THR A 87 -25.99 -12.74 -24.80
CA THR A 87 -25.34 -13.47 -25.91
C THR A 87 -25.39 -14.97 -25.68
N TRP A 88 -25.61 -15.40 -24.44
CA TRP A 88 -25.58 -16.79 -24.07
C TRP A 88 -26.84 -17.50 -24.55
N GLN A 89 -26.63 -18.48 -25.41
CA GLN A 89 -27.65 -19.41 -25.87
C GLN A 89 -27.39 -20.75 -25.18
N PRO A 90 -28.07 -21.03 -24.04
CA PRO A 90 -27.88 -22.29 -23.36
C PRO A 90 -28.42 -23.46 -24.20
N PRO A 91 -27.83 -24.66 -24.07
CA PRO A 91 -28.33 -25.84 -24.76
C PRO A 91 -29.73 -26.20 -24.28
N VAL A 92 -30.65 -26.45 -25.23
CA VAL A 92 -32.03 -26.84 -24.97
C VAL A 92 -32.08 -28.13 -24.13
N GLY A 93 -32.92 -28.14 -23.08
CA GLY A 93 -33.11 -29.28 -22.18
C GLY A 93 -32.21 -29.32 -20.93
N LYS A 94 -31.40 -28.28 -20.69
CA LYS A 94 -30.48 -28.17 -19.54
C LYS A 94 -30.82 -27.03 -18.56
N THR A 95 -32.11 -26.69 -18.47
CA THR A 95 -32.63 -25.67 -17.56
C THR A 95 -32.36 -26.01 -16.09
N GLY A 96 -31.83 -25.05 -15.33
CA GLY A 96 -31.48 -25.22 -13.91
C GLY A 96 -30.02 -25.56 -13.64
N GLU A 97 -29.21 -25.84 -14.67
CA GLU A 97 -27.77 -26.07 -14.50
C GLU A 97 -27.01 -24.78 -14.16
N LYS A 98 -25.95 -24.93 -13.36
CA LYS A 98 -25.07 -23.84 -12.95
C LYS A 98 -23.71 -24.00 -13.62
N ALA A 99 -23.27 -22.96 -14.30
CA ALA A 99 -21.92 -22.85 -14.84
C ALA A 99 -21.17 -21.78 -14.05
N THR A 100 -20.12 -22.17 -13.35
CA THR A 100 -19.18 -21.25 -12.73
C THR A 100 -18.14 -20.85 -13.76
N VAL A 101 -18.09 -19.56 -14.07
CA VAL A 101 -17.18 -18.98 -15.04
C VAL A 101 -16.21 -18.07 -14.30
N SER A 102 -14.92 -18.38 -14.42
CA SER A 102 -13.82 -17.53 -13.97
C SER A 102 -13.11 -17.00 -15.21
N VAL A 103 -13.14 -15.69 -15.42
CA VAL A 103 -12.48 -15.04 -16.55
C VAL A 103 -11.35 -14.20 -16.05
N THR A 104 -10.19 -14.37 -16.69
CA THR A 104 -9.06 -13.48 -16.57
C THR A 104 -8.99 -12.59 -17.81
N LEU A 105 -9.08 -11.28 -17.63
CA LEU A 105 -8.93 -10.29 -18.70
C LEU A 105 -7.48 -9.75 -18.71
N THR A 106 -6.98 -9.38 -19.88
CA THR A 106 -5.72 -8.65 -20.07
C THR A 106 -5.91 -7.17 -19.78
N ALA A 107 -4.81 -6.41 -19.64
CA ALA A 107 -4.84 -4.97 -19.38
C ALA A 107 -5.50 -4.11 -20.49
N THR A 108 -5.81 -4.70 -21.64
CA THR A 108 -6.47 -4.06 -22.79
C THR A 108 -7.96 -4.44 -22.94
N GLY A 109 -8.53 -5.20 -21.99
CA GLY A 109 -9.93 -5.65 -22.03
C GLY A 109 -10.17 -6.87 -22.91
N GLN A 110 -9.11 -7.51 -23.43
CA GLN A 110 -9.21 -8.81 -24.10
C GLN A 110 -9.23 -9.96 -23.09
N VAL A 111 -9.89 -11.05 -23.44
CA VAL A 111 -9.93 -12.27 -22.62
C VAL A 111 -8.56 -12.97 -22.65
N ALA A 112 -7.86 -12.97 -21.52
CA ALA A 112 -6.58 -13.65 -21.36
C ALA A 112 -6.77 -15.14 -21.09
N SER A 113 -7.71 -15.48 -20.21
CA SER A 113 -8.01 -16.85 -19.83
C SER A 113 -9.48 -17.00 -19.48
N VAL A 114 -10.10 -18.10 -19.92
CA VAL A 114 -11.46 -18.47 -19.56
C VAL A 114 -11.41 -19.83 -18.90
N PHE A 115 -11.88 -19.91 -17.67
CA PHE A 115 -12.09 -21.16 -16.98
C PHE A 115 -13.57 -21.34 -16.70
N VAL A 116 -14.19 -22.32 -17.35
CA VAL A 116 -15.60 -22.67 -17.12
C VAL A 116 -15.67 -24.02 -16.42
N SER A 117 -16.35 -24.04 -15.27
CA SER A 117 -16.70 -25.24 -14.52
C SER A 117 -18.22 -25.36 -14.50
N ALA A 118 -18.75 -26.35 -15.23
CA ALA A 118 -20.17 -26.68 -15.28
C ALA A 118 -20.32 -28.20 -15.07
N SER A 119 -21.48 -28.64 -14.61
CA SER A 119 -21.77 -30.07 -14.43
C SER A 119 -21.85 -30.80 -15.77
N ASP A 120 -22.42 -30.17 -16.80
CA ASP A 120 -22.44 -30.69 -18.17
C ASP A 120 -21.39 -30.05 -19.11
N PRO A 121 -20.72 -30.86 -19.97
CA PRO A 121 -19.75 -30.37 -20.94
C PRO A 121 -20.39 -29.51 -22.05
N ALA A 122 -21.66 -29.76 -22.40
CA ALA A 122 -22.40 -28.95 -23.38
C ALA A 122 -22.66 -27.53 -22.86
N VAL A 123 -23.02 -27.41 -21.58
CA VAL A 123 -23.20 -26.11 -20.90
C VAL A 123 -21.86 -25.39 -20.77
N LYS A 124 -20.79 -26.12 -20.45
CA LYS A 124 -19.42 -25.58 -20.41
C LYS A 124 -19.02 -24.91 -21.73
N ALA A 125 -19.18 -25.62 -22.85
CA ALA A 125 -18.82 -25.11 -24.18
C ALA A 125 -19.67 -23.90 -24.60
N SER A 126 -20.98 -23.93 -24.31
CA SER A 126 -21.88 -22.81 -24.57
C SER A 126 -21.50 -21.55 -23.77
N ALA A 127 -21.20 -21.71 -22.48
CA ALA A 127 -20.77 -20.60 -21.63
C ALA A 127 -19.42 -20.02 -22.07
N GLU A 128 -18.45 -20.85 -22.46
CA GLU A 128 -17.17 -20.36 -23.00
C GLU A 128 -17.40 -19.55 -24.29
N LYS A 129 -18.24 -20.04 -25.20
CA LYS A 129 -18.57 -19.34 -26.45
C LYS A 129 -19.24 -18.00 -26.19
N ALA A 130 -20.17 -17.94 -25.23
CA ALA A 130 -20.84 -16.70 -24.84
C ALA A 130 -19.86 -15.67 -24.23
N VAL A 131 -18.96 -16.13 -23.35
CA VAL A 131 -17.91 -15.30 -22.76
C VAL A 131 -16.97 -14.74 -23.81
N ARG A 132 -16.55 -15.58 -24.76
CA ARG A 132 -15.65 -15.19 -25.87
C ARG A 132 -16.35 -14.25 -26.84
N ALA A 133 -17.65 -14.46 -27.12
CA ALA A 133 -18.46 -13.62 -28.02
C ALA A 133 -18.79 -12.25 -27.43
N ALA A 134 -18.77 -12.10 -26.10
CA ALA A 134 -19.08 -10.84 -25.43
C ALA A 134 -17.89 -9.87 -25.34
N ALA A 135 -16.68 -10.28 -25.77
CA ALA A 135 -15.56 -9.36 -26.06
C ALA A 135 -15.90 -8.45 -27.26
N PRO A 136 -15.44 -7.17 -27.34
CA PRO A 136 -14.48 -6.46 -26.48
C PRO A 136 -15.15 -5.81 -25.27
N TYR A 137 -14.51 -5.89 -24.10
CA TYR A 137 -15.00 -5.28 -22.87
C TYR A 137 -14.43 -3.87 -22.67
N PRO A 138 -15.28 -2.87 -22.31
CA PRO A 138 -14.79 -1.56 -21.91
C PRO A 138 -14.08 -1.68 -20.56
N MET A 139 -12.75 -1.61 -20.60
CA MET A 139 -11.95 -1.71 -19.39
C MET A 139 -11.88 -0.35 -18.69
N PRO A 140 -11.98 -0.31 -17.35
CA PRO A 140 -11.77 0.95 -16.63
C PRO A 140 -10.33 1.44 -16.77
N SER A 141 -10.19 2.76 -16.96
CA SER A 141 -8.89 3.44 -17.06
C SER A 141 -8.04 3.30 -15.79
N ASP A 142 -8.69 3.08 -14.64
CA ASP A 142 -8.04 2.94 -13.34
C ASP A 142 -7.27 1.61 -13.19
N PRO A 143 -5.97 1.64 -12.82
CA PRO A 143 -5.13 0.46 -12.70
C PRO A 143 -5.55 -0.52 -11.59
N GLU A 144 -6.11 -0.02 -10.48
CA GLU A 144 -6.62 -0.88 -9.40
C GLU A 144 -8.00 -1.48 -9.75
N ALA A 145 -8.89 -0.70 -10.36
CA ALA A 145 -10.15 -1.22 -10.89
C ALA A 145 -9.90 -2.26 -11.99
N ARG A 146 -8.87 -2.02 -12.81
CA ARG A 146 -8.36 -2.95 -13.80
C ARG A 146 -7.92 -4.25 -13.13
N ARG A 147 -7.12 -4.19 -12.07
CA ARG A 147 -6.64 -5.37 -11.35
C ARG A 147 -7.77 -6.19 -10.71
N LEU A 148 -8.80 -5.53 -10.19
CA LEU A 148 -9.99 -6.19 -9.65
C LEU A 148 -10.92 -6.74 -10.74
N ALA A 149 -11.09 -6.02 -11.86
CA ALA A 149 -11.85 -6.47 -13.02
C ALA A 149 -11.11 -7.52 -13.86
N GLN A 150 -9.78 -7.62 -13.72
CA GLN A 150 -8.93 -8.59 -14.40
C GLN A 150 -9.24 -10.02 -13.99
N SER A 151 -9.75 -10.26 -12.78
CA SER A 151 -10.15 -11.58 -12.33
C SER A 151 -11.56 -11.52 -11.75
N PHE A 152 -12.55 -11.98 -12.51
CA PHE A 152 -13.91 -12.09 -12.01
C PHE A 152 -14.42 -13.52 -12.10
N LYS A 153 -15.02 -13.98 -11.00
CA LYS A 153 -15.69 -15.27 -10.88
C LYS A 153 -17.18 -15.00 -10.76
N SER A 154 -17.95 -15.44 -11.76
CA SER A 154 -19.41 -15.40 -11.71
C SER A 154 -20.00 -16.79 -11.88
N THR A 155 -21.08 -17.05 -11.16
CA THR A 155 -21.93 -18.20 -11.43
C THR A 155 -23.06 -17.74 -12.35
N LEU A 156 -23.13 -18.37 -13.52
CA LEU A 156 -24.23 -18.28 -14.47
C LEU A 156 -25.18 -19.46 -14.21
N THR A 157 -26.48 -19.23 -14.39
CA THR A 157 -27.50 -20.27 -14.23
C THR A 157 -28.33 -20.31 -15.50
N VAL A 158 -28.46 -21.52 -16.08
CA VAL A 158 -29.27 -21.75 -17.26
C VAL A 158 -30.74 -21.55 -16.90
N LYS A 159 -31.38 -20.57 -17.52
CA LYS A 159 -32.82 -20.32 -17.42
C LYS A 159 -33.61 -21.20 -18.38
#